data_AF-A0A8D0GR09-F1
#
_entry.id   AF-A0A8D0GR09-F1
#
_cell.length_a   1.000
_cell.length_b   1.000
_cell.length_c   1.000
_cell.angle_alpha   90.00
_cell.angle_beta   90.00
_cell.angle_gamma   90.00
#
_symmetry.space_group_name_H-M   'P 1'
#
loop_
_entity.id
_entity.type
_entity.pdbx_description
1 polymer ?
#
loop_
_entity_poly.entity_id
_entity_poly.type
_entity_poly.pdbx_seq_one_letter_code
_entity_poly.pdbx_strand_id
1 'polypeptide(L)'
;MPDSYSPQYVEAAWYPWWEKQGYFKPEYGRDRVSEVNPKGLFMICIPPPNVTGSLHLGHALTNAIQDSLTRWYVPLGPDPGLPQLYHCPLDP
;
A
#
# COMPACT_ATOMS: atom_id res chain seq x y z
N MET A 1 -28.04 9.63 -3.08
CA MET A 1 -27.05 8.73 -3.73
C MET A 1 -27.43 8.64 -5.19
N PRO A 2 -26.47 8.54 -6.12
CA PRO A 2 -26.78 8.29 -7.53
C PRO A 2 -27.48 6.93 -7.67
N ASP A 3 -28.30 6.79 -8.70
CA ASP A 3 -29.09 5.57 -8.95
C ASP A 3 -28.21 4.37 -9.35
N SER A 4 -26.96 4.63 -9.77
CA SER A 4 -25.99 3.61 -10.13
C SER A 4 -24.57 3.97 -9.67
N TYR A 5 -23.78 2.94 -9.40
CA TYR A 5 -22.36 3.08 -9.05
C TYR A 5 -21.55 3.45 -10.28
N SER A 6 -20.75 4.52 -10.19
CA SER A 6 -19.81 4.91 -11.23
C SER A 6 -18.38 4.91 -10.68
N PRO A 7 -17.54 3.91 -11.05
CA PRO A 7 -16.18 3.78 -10.55
C PRO A 7 -15.34 5.04 -10.81
N GLN A 8 -15.48 5.63 -12.00
CA GLN A 8 -14.68 6.78 -12.45
C GLN A 8 -14.81 7.98 -11.50
N TYR A 9 -16.04 8.32 -11.10
CA TYR A 9 -16.25 9.44 -10.18
C TYR A 9 -15.83 9.12 -8.75
N VAL A 10 -16.03 7.88 -8.32
CA VAL A 10 -15.70 7.44 -6.96
C VAL A 10 -14.18 7.41 -6.78
N GLU A 11 -13.45 6.76 -7.67
CA GLU A 11 -11.99 6.66 -7.62
C GLU A 11 -11.31 8.03 -7.75
N ALA A 12 -11.84 8.91 -8.61
CA ALA A 12 -11.33 10.27 -8.77
C ALA A 12 -11.47 11.13 -7.50
N ALA A 13 -12.46 10.84 -6.64
CA ALA A 13 -12.63 11.54 -5.37
C ALA A 13 -11.75 10.97 -4.25
N TRP A 14 -11.62 9.63 -4.16
CA TRP A 14 -10.92 8.96 -3.06
C TRP A 14 -9.40 9.02 -3.19
N TYR A 15 -8.86 8.88 -4.39
CA TYR A 15 -7.41 8.83 -4.56
C TYR A 15 -6.70 10.10 -4.05
N PRO A 16 -7.12 11.32 -4.43
CA PRO A 16 -6.50 12.55 -3.93
C PRO A 16 -6.72 12.75 -2.42
N TRP A 17 -7.86 12.26 -1.90
CA TRP A 17 -8.13 12.30 -0.47
C TRP A 17 -7.17 11.41 0.30
N TRP A 18 -6.89 10.19 -0.17
CA TRP A 18 -5.93 9.29 0.46
C TRP A 18 -4.50 9.84 0.42
N GLU A 19 -4.09 10.42 -0.70
CA GLU A 19 -2.80 11.10 -0.81
C GLU A 19 -2.68 12.24 0.20
N LYS A 20 -3.72 13.07 0.33
CA LYS A 20 -3.75 14.18 1.28
C LYS A 20 -3.69 13.73 2.73
N GLN A 21 -4.34 12.62 3.07
CA GLN A 21 -4.28 12.03 4.42
C GLN A 21 -2.95 11.30 4.68
N GLY A 22 -2.14 11.05 3.65
CA GLY A 22 -0.85 10.39 3.81
C GLY A 22 -0.94 8.88 4.02
N TYR A 23 -2.06 8.23 3.69
CA TYR A 23 -2.23 6.78 3.88
C TYR A 23 -1.25 5.91 3.07
N PHE A 24 -0.63 6.48 2.03
CA PHE A 24 0.42 5.81 1.27
C PHE A 24 1.81 5.97 1.87
N LYS A 25 1.97 6.80 2.90
CA LYS A 25 3.28 7.01 3.54
C LYS A 25 3.48 5.93 4.60
N PRO A 26 4.59 5.18 4.56
CA PRO A 26 4.93 4.28 5.63
C PRO A 26 5.19 5.08 6.91
N GLU A 27 4.52 4.70 7.99
CA GLU A 27 4.88 5.18 9.33
C GLU A 27 6.07 4.35 9.81
N TYR A 28 7.22 4.99 10.05
CA TYR A 28 8.40 4.26 10.53
C TYR A 28 8.34 4.02 12.05
N GLY A 29 7.54 4.79 12.79
CA GLY A 29 7.40 4.67 14.26
C GLY A 29 8.73 4.73 15.04
N ARG A 30 9.78 5.24 14.39
CA ARG A 30 11.16 5.32 14.85
C ARG A 30 11.87 6.42 14.09
N ASP A 31 12.89 7.02 14.71
CA ASP A 31 13.70 8.06 14.09
C ASP A 31 14.72 7.50 13.09
N ARG A 32 15.08 6.20 13.22
CA ARG A 32 16.08 5.54 12.37
C ARG A 32 15.63 4.18 11.87
N VAL A 33 15.82 3.96 10.56
CA VAL A 33 15.53 2.68 9.87
C VAL A 33 16.35 1.49 10.41
N SER A 34 17.40 1.74 11.20
CA SER A 34 18.21 0.71 11.86
C SER A 34 17.67 0.21 13.19
N GLU A 35 16.68 0.87 13.80
CA GLU A 35 16.20 0.54 15.15
C GLU A 35 15.10 -0.51 15.14
N VAL A 36 15.16 -1.55 15.97
CA VAL A 36 14.12 -2.61 15.96
C VAL A 36 12.73 -2.00 16.18
N ASN A 37 11.82 -2.19 15.22
CA ASN A 37 10.45 -1.72 15.37
C ASN A 37 9.72 -2.57 16.42
N PRO A 38 9.28 -1.99 17.56
CA PRO A 38 8.58 -2.73 18.60
C PRO A 38 7.23 -3.30 18.13
N LYS A 39 6.68 -2.83 17.01
CA LYS A 39 5.38 -3.24 16.44
C LYS A 39 5.47 -4.40 15.45
N GLY A 40 6.68 -4.90 15.16
CA GLY A 40 6.90 -5.92 14.14
C GLY A 40 6.95 -5.36 12.71
N LEU A 41 7.49 -6.16 11.80
CA LEU A 41 7.73 -5.80 10.41
C LEU A 41 6.76 -6.57 9.51
N PHE A 42 6.00 -5.86 8.66
CA PHE A 42 5.28 -6.46 7.55
C PHE A 42 5.95 -6.02 6.25
N MET A 43 6.40 -6.97 5.43
CA MET A 43 7.13 -6.68 4.20
C MET A 43 6.59 -7.55 3.07
N ILE A 44 6.29 -6.92 1.94
CA ILE A 44 5.98 -7.59 0.67
C ILE A 44 7.04 -7.15 -0.34
N CYS A 45 7.71 -8.12 -0.96
CA CYS A 45 8.60 -7.87 -2.08
C CYS A 45 7.79 -7.89 -3.37
N ILE A 46 7.72 -6.76 -4.06
CA ILE A 46 7.16 -6.67 -5.42
C ILE A 46 8.36 -6.65 -6.37
N PRO A 47 8.60 -7.69 -7.18
CA PRO A 47 9.73 -7.68 -8.10
C PRO A 47 9.64 -6.44 -9.02
N PRO A 48 10.77 -5.87 -9.46
CA PRO A 48 10.76 -4.72 -10.33
C PRO A 48 9.93 -5.07 -11.58
N PRO A 49 8.98 -4.23 -12.00
CA PRO A 49 8.18 -4.54 -13.17
C PRO A 49 9.12 -4.65 -14.36
N ASN A 50 9.17 -5.82 -15.01
CA ASN A 50 9.86 -5.97 -16.28
C ASN A 50 9.14 -5.08 -17.31
N VAL A 51 9.75 -3.95 -17.65
CA VAL A 51 9.16 -2.91 -18.53
C VAL A 51 9.22 -3.36 -19.99
N THR A 52 8.48 -4.41 -20.35
CA THR A 52 8.45 -4.96 -21.72
C THR A 52 7.06 -5.02 -22.35
N GLY A 53 6.00 -4.55 -21.68
CA GLY A 53 4.66 -4.46 -22.28
C GLY A 53 3.55 -3.96 -21.34
N SER A 54 2.34 -3.82 -21.87
CA SER A 54 1.14 -3.41 -21.13
C SER A 54 0.84 -4.34 -19.95
N LEU A 55 0.27 -3.77 -18.88
CA LEU A 55 -0.14 -4.51 -17.70
C LEU A 55 -1.24 -5.54 -18.08
N HIS A 56 -0.91 -6.83 -18.02
CA HIS A 56 -1.89 -7.90 -18.23
C HIS A 56 -2.65 -8.25 -16.95
N LEU A 57 -3.78 -8.94 -17.08
CA LEU A 57 -4.65 -9.32 -15.97
C LEU A 57 -3.91 -10.07 -14.84
N GLY A 58 -2.90 -10.88 -15.18
CA GLY A 58 -2.03 -11.52 -14.19
C GLY A 58 -1.34 -10.54 -13.24
N HIS A 59 -0.78 -9.43 -13.74
CA HIS A 59 -0.18 -8.40 -12.88
C HIS A 59 -1.24 -7.72 -12.01
N ALA A 60 -2.42 -7.43 -12.58
CA ALA A 60 -3.52 -6.83 -11.82
C ALA A 60 -3.97 -7.73 -10.66
N LEU A 61 -4.07 -9.04 -10.88
CA LEU A 61 -4.43 -10.00 -9.84
C LEU A 61 -3.38 -10.07 -8.73
N THR A 62 -2.10 -10.19 -9.08
CA THR A 62 -1.01 -10.24 -8.10
C THR A 62 -0.95 -8.97 -7.27
N ASN A 63 -1.09 -7.80 -7.92
CA ASN A 63 -1.12 -6.51 -7.23
C ASN A 63 -2.34 -6.38 -6.31
N ALA A 64 -3.53 -6.82 -6.75
CA ALA A 64 -4.74 -6.77 -5.94
C ALA A 64 -4.63 -7.64 -4.67
N ILE A 65 -4.03 -8.83 -4.77
CA ILE A 65 -3.77 -9.70 -3.61
C ILE A 65 -2.79 -9.03 -2.65
N GLN A 66 -1.69 -8.48 -3.15
CA GLN A 66 -0.68 -7.81 -2.33
C GLN A 66 -1.21 -6.53 -1.65
N ASP A 67 -2.02 -5.74 -2.35
CA ASP A 67 -2.71 -4.56 -1.79
C ASP A 67 -3.73 -4.98 -0.72
N SER A 68 -4.50 -6.05 -0.95
CA SER A 68 -5.45 -6.57 0.04
C SER A 68 -4.75 -7.03 1.32
N LEU A 69 -3.64 -7.75 1.20
CA LEU A 69 -2.82 -8.16 2.35
C LEU A 69 -2.23 -6.95 3.07
N THR A 70 -1.69 -5.98 2.33
CA THR A 70 -1.18 -4.73 2.90
C THR A 70 -2.23 -4.01 3.72
N ARG A 71 -3.45 -3.85 3.21
CA ARG A 71 -4.55 -3.18 3.94
C ARG A 71 -5.04 -3.97 5.15
N TRP A 72 -4.98 -5.30 5.08
CA TRP A 72 -5.37 -6.17 6.20
C TRP A 72 -4.37 -6.10 7.35
N TYR A 73 -3.08 -6.20 7.05
CA TYR A 73 -2.01 -6.18 8.06
C TYR A 73 -1.69 -4.77 8.55
N VAL A 74 -1.89 -3.76 7.69
CA VAL A 74 -1.65 -2.34 7.96
C VAL A 74 -2.95 -1.58 7.74
N PRO A 75 -3.85 -1.55 8.74
CA PRO A 75 -5.11 -0.84 8.60
C PRO A 75 -4.86 0.63 8.33
N LEU A 76 -5.70 1.17 7.45
CA LEU A 76 -5.68 2.57 7.01
C LEU A 76 -6.19 3.47 8.15
N GLY A 77 -5.35 3.70 9.15
CA GLY A 77 -5.66 4.54 10.30
C GLY A 77 -4.52 4.58 11.30
N PRO A 78 -4.48 5.61 12.16
CA PRO A 78 -3.48 5.74 13.22
C PRO A 78 -3.81 4.78 14.38
N ASP A 79 -3.85 3.47 14.11
CA ASP A 79 -3.94 2.46 15.16
C ASP A 79 -2.52 2.09 15.61
N PRO A 80 -2.13 2.39 16.86
CA PRO A 80 -0.77 2.19 17.33
C PRO A 80 -0.32 0.72 17.44
N GLY A 81 -1.18 -0.28 17.21
CA GLY A 81 -0.92 -1.68 17.54
C GLY A 81 -0.37 -2.62 16.44
N LEU A 82 -0.20 -2.19 15.19
CA LEU A 82 -0.01 -3.14 14.07
C LEU A 82 1.33 -2.99 13.32
N PRO A 83 1.80 -4.08 12.65
CA PRO A 83 3.09 -4.10 11.99
C PRO A 83 3.12 -3.15 10.80
N GLN A 84 4.26 -2.50 10.60
CA GLN A 84 4.42 -1.46 9.58
C GLN A 84 4.78 -2.05 8.22
N LEU A 85 4.27 -1.45 7.14
CA LEU A 85 4.66 -1.79 5.76
C LEU A 85 6.07 -1.28 5.47
N TYR A 86 7.01 -2.20 5.22
CA TYR A 86 8.30 -1.87 4.65
C TYR A 86 8.33 -2.28 3.18
N HIS A 87 8.63 -1.31 2.31
CA HIS A 87 9.04 -1.62 0.96
C HIS A 87 10.49 -2.11 1.01
N CYS A 88 10.73 -3.32 0.50
CA CYS A 88 12.09 -3.84 0.38
C CYS A 88 12.83 -2.98 -0.65
N PRO A 89 13.98 -2.35 -0.30
CA PRO A 89 14.81 -1.72 -1.32
C PRO A 89 15.34 -2.83 -2.21
N LEU A 90 14.77 -2.94 -3.41
CA LEU A 90 15.29 -3.78 -4.47
C LEU A 90 16.38 -3.01 -5.20
N ASP A 91 17.48 -2.71 -4.50
CA ASP A 91 18.81 -2.46 -5.04
C ASP A 91 19.82 -2.25 -3.87
N PRO A 92 21.07 -2.72 -4.00
CA PRO A 92 22.15 -2.43 -3.04
C PRO A 92 22.64 -0.98 -3.08
#